data_AF-A0A9X2FD11-F1
#
_entry.id   AF-A0A9X2FD11-F1
#
_cell.length_a   1.000
_cell.length_b   1.000
_cell.length_c   1.000
_cell.angle_alpha   90.00
_cell.angle_beta   90.00
_cell.angle_gamma   90.00
#
_symmetry.space_group_name_H-M   'P 1'
#
loop_
_entity.id
_entity.type
_entity.pdbx_description
1 polymer ?
#
loop_
_entity_poly.entity_id
_entity_poly.type
_entity_poly.pdbx_seq_one_letter_code
_entity_poly.pdbx_strand_id
1 'polypeptide(L)'
;MTRKRKIPNYMRATPSISREREFELLNSFGGYKYHRTDLSEVIEADVSKQNFVYGPRGYYITTLHVCRKCGTEFRFTAEEQQVWFEEYGLSVCAFPDWCLTCRREIRQEKAKRKLYDEYLTDDDANLTAQQCRELADLIMNLFGPELNEKRRNRYNRMMNRISNVDDNRAS
;
A
#
# COMPACT_ATOMS: atom_id res chain seq x y z
N MET A 1 -8.33 30.36 34.96
CA MET A 1 -8.27 29.00 34.39
C MET A 1 -7.13 28.93 33.37
N THR A 2 -5.96 28.50 33.80
CA THR A 2 -4.78 28.30 32.93
C THR A 2 -5.04 27.11 32.02
N ARG A 3 -5.31 27.36 30.73
CA ARG A 3 -5.36 26.30 29.72
C ARG A 3 -4.01 25.57 29.77
N LYS A 4 -4.00 24.32 30.24
CA LYS A 4 -2.82 23.45 30.15
C LYS A 4 -2.39 23.45 28.69
N ARG A 5 -1.19 23.98 28.39
CA ARG A 5 -0.62 23.94 27.04
C ARG A 5 -0.53 22.48 26.65
N LYS A 6 -1.20 22.06 25.56
CA LYS A 6 -1.02 20.73 24.98
C LYS A 6 0.47 20.60 24.66
N ILE A 7 1.15 19.66 25.31
CA ILE A 7 2.54 19.34 25.02
C ILE A 7 2.58 18.96 23.54
N PRO A 8 3.38 19.62 22.69
CA PRO A 8 3.40 19.31 21.28
C PRO A 8 3.91 17.88 21.08
N ASN A 9 3.28 17.17 20.15
CA ASN A 9 3.45 15.73 19.94
C ASN A 9 4.66 15.45 19.03
N TYR A 10 5.86 15.95 19.39
CA TYR A 10 7.08 15.74 18.61
C TYR A 10 7.88 14.54 19.12
N MET A 11 8.58 13.84 18.21
CA MET A 11 9.63 12.91 18.61
C MET A 11 10.79 13.71 19.22
N ARG A 12 11.14 13.41 20.47
CA ARG A 12 12.22 14.07 21.22
C ARG A 12 13.59 13.75 20.60
N ALA A 13 13.95 14.47 19.55
CA ALA A 13 15.32 14.71 19.06
C ALA A 13 15.24 15.66 17.85
N THR A 14 14.57 16.80 17.95
CA THR A 14 14.55 17.77 16.85
C THR A 14 15.92 18.46 16.72
N PRO A 15 16.43 18.68 15.49
CA PRO A 15 17.58 19.55 15.27
C PRO A 15 17.26 20.97 15.76
N SER A 16 18.29 21.82 15.89
CA SER A 16 18.21 23.23 16.30
C SER A 16 17.46 24.12 15.29
N ILE A 17 16.21 23.82 14.96
CA ILE A 17 15.35 24.70 14.16
C ILE A 17 14.75 25.77 15.08
N SER A 18 14.59 26.99 14.56
CA SER A 18 13.96 28.06 15.33
C SER A 18 12.48 27.76 15.55
N ARG A 19 11.92 28.35 16.60
CA ARG A 19 10.49 28.19 16.92
C ARG A 19 9.60 28.75 15.82
N GLU A 20 10.03 29.81 15.14
CA GLU A 20 9.33 30.39 14.01
C GLU A 20 9.27 29.40 12.84
N ARG A 21 10.39 28.74 12.53
CA ARG A 21 10.43 27.73 11.46
C ARG A 21 9.59 26.51 11.81
N GLU A 22 9.67 26.02 13.03
CA GLU A 22 8.79 24.94 13.51
C GLU A 22 7.30 25.31 13.34
N PHE A 23 6.93 26.53 13.73
CA PHE A 23 5.56 27.01 13.59
C PHE A 23 5.12 27.08 12.13
N GLU A 24 5.96 27.60 11.23
CA GLU A 24 5.69 27.64 9.79
C GLU A 24 5.43 26.23 9.22
N LEU A 25 6.33 25.29 9.51
CA LEU A 25 6.27 23.91 9.04
C LEU A 25 4.99 23.20 9.53
N LEU A 26 4.70 23.26 10.83
CA LEU A 26 3.55 22.56 11.40
C LEU A 26 2.20 23.18 10.98
N ASN A 27 2.19 24.46 10.59
CA ASN A 27 0.98 25.12 10.09
C ASN A 27 0.82 25.06 8.57
N SER A 28 1.81 24.50 7.84
CA SER A 28 1.71 24.34 6.38
C SER A 28 0.64 23.34 5.94
N PHE A 29 0.14 22.52 6.87
CA PHE A 29 -1.00 21.64 6.65
C PHE A 29 -1.72 21.34 7.96
N GLY A 30 -3.04 21.54 7.96
CA GLY A 30 -3.87 21.36 9.16
C GLY A 30 -3.84 19.95 9.75
N GLY A 31 -3.44 18.91 9.00
CA GLY A 31 -3.34 17.55 9.54
C GLY A 31 -2.17 17.34 10.49
N TYR A 32 -1.07 18.09 10.37
CA TYR A 32 0.15 17.83 11.15
C TYR A 32 -0.06 17.97 12.67
N LYS A 33 -1.00 18.80 13.11
CA LYS A 33 -1.34 18.94 14.54
C LYS A 33 -1.90 17.66 15.19
N TYR A 34 -2.34 16.68 14.40
CA TYR A 34 -2.95 15.45 14.88
C TYR A 34 -2.01 14.24 14.81
N HIS A 35 -0.85 14.37 14.18
CA HIS A 35 0.12 13.29 14.02
C HIS A 35 1.39 13.60 14.81
N ARG A 36 2.12 12.54 15.17
CA ARG A 36 3.49 12.70 15.63
C ARG A 36 4.36 13.01 14.42
N THR A 37 5.07 14.13 14.47
CA THR A 37 5.93 14.60 13.38
C THR A 37 7.40 14.48 13.75
N ASP A 38 8.21 14.27 12.72
CA ASP A 38 9.65 14.38 12.75
C ASP A 38 10.07 15.50 11.80
N LEU A 39 10.70 16.54 12.36
CA LEU A 39 11.14 17.72 11.62
C LEU A 39 12.61 17.60 11.18
N SER A 40 13.25 16.44 11.34
CA SER A 40 14.58 16.20 10.77
C SER A 40 14.56 16.10 9.24
N GLU A 41 13.42 15.67 8.68
CA GLU A 41 13.21 15.45 7.25
C GLU A 41 12.04 16.31 6.78
N VAL A 42 12.35 17.36 6.03
CA VAL A 42 11.38 18.34 5.54
C VAL A 42 11.67 18.61 4.07
N ILE A 43 10.63 18.54 3.25
CA ILE A 43 10.70 18.84 1.81
C ILE A 43 9.69 19.94 1.50
N GLU A 44 10.13 20.96 0.77
CA GLU A 44 9.24 21.97 0.22
C GLU A 44 8.41 21.38 -0.93
N ALA A 45 7.10 21.62 -0.90
CA ALA A 45 6.20 20.99 -1.84
C ALA A 45 5.99 21.84 -3.10
N ASP A 46 5.86 21.17 -4.24
CA ASP A 46 5.39 21.79 -5.47
C ASP A 46 3.85 21.79 -5.47
N VAL A 47 3.28 22.87 -4.93
CA VAL A 47 1.84 23.02 -4.78
C VAL A 47 1.08 22.95 -6.11
N SER A 48 1.75 23.21 -7.24
CA SER A 48 1.14 23.17 -8.57
C SER A 48 0.81 21.75 -9.04
N LYS A 49 1.46 20.74 -8.45
CA LYS A 49 1.27 19.32 -8.77
C LYS A 49 0.29 18.61 -7.84
N GLN A 50 -0.16 19.29 -6.79
CA GLN A 50 -0.99 18.67 -5.76
C GLN A 50 -2.47 18.64 -6.15
N ASN A 51 -3.16 17.57 -5.74
CA ASN A 51 -4.61 17.45 -5.82
C ASN A 51 -5.27 17.82 -4.48
N PHE A 52 -5.88 19.02 -4.40
CA PHE A 52 -6.50 19.51 -3.17
C PHE A 52 -7.82 20.27 -3.42
N VAL A 53 -8.69 20.25 -2.41
CA VAL A 53 -9.97 20.99 -2.40
C VAL A 53 -9.90 22.25 -1.54
N TYR A 54 -9.30 22.16 -0.34
CA TYR A 54 -9.30 23.26 0.63
C TYR A 54 -7.98 24.04 0.67
N GLY A 55 -6.86 23.39 0.34
CA GLY A 55 -5.56 24.03 0.31
C GLY A 55 -4.43 23.00 0.17
N PRO A 56 -3.29 23.41 -0.40
CA PRO A 56 -2.14 22.55 -0.57
C PRO A 56 -1.41 22.28 0.74
N ARG A 57 -0.48 21.33 0.72
CA ARG A 57 0.58 21.21 1.73
C ARG A 57 1.74 22.07 1.28
N GLY A 58 2.17 23.05 2.08
CA GLY A 58 3.37 23.85 1.75
C GLY A 58 4.68 23.07 1.94
N TYR A 59 4.70 22.16 2.91
CA TYR A 59 5.84 21.29 3.20
C TYR A 59 5.36 19.86 3.47
N TYR A 60 6.19 18.89 3.11
CA TYR A 60 6.07 17.50 3.55
C TYR A 60 6.98 17.26 4.75
N ILE A 61 6.41 16.66 5.78
CA ILE A 61 7.06 16.41 7.07
C ILE A 61 6.84 14.96 7.43
N THR A 62 7.90 14.24 7.81
CA THR A 62 7.78 12.84 8.22
C THR A 62 6.79 12.69 9.38
N THR A 63 5.81 11.80 9.23
CA THR A 63 4.77 11.53 10.23
C THR A 63 4.81 10.06 10.68
N LEU A 64 4.51 9.80 11.95
CA LEU A 64 4.37 8.43 12.47
C LEU A 64 2.92 7.96 12.49
N HIS A 65 2.74 6.72 12.03
CA HIS A 65 1.47 6.02 11.97
C HIS A 65 1.60 4.61 12.53
N VAL A 66 0.47 3.99 12.88
CA VAL A 66 0.40 2.59 13.30
C VAL A 66 -0.29 1.81 12.20
N CYS A 67 0.32 0.74 11.71
CA CYS A 67 -0.25 -0.06 10.64
C CYS A 67 -1.52 -0.78 11.11
N ARG A 68 -2.64 -0.57 10.44
CA ARG A 68 -3.90 -1.24 10.76
C ARG A 68 -3.88 -2.77 10.52
N LYS A 69 -2.97 -3.28 9.69
CA LYS A 69 -2.84 -4.72 9.38
C LYS A 69 -1.92 -5.43 10.38
N CYS A 70 -0.67 -4.98 10.53
CA CYS A 70 0.34 -5.66 11.37
C CYS A 70 0.57 -5.02 12.75
N GLY A 71 -0.01 -3.86 13.03
CA GLY A 71 0.17 -3.15 14.31
C GLY A 71 1.51 -2.45 14.49
N THR A 72 2.46 -2.60 13.55
CA THR A 72 3.78 -1.97 13.64
C THR A 72 3.70 -0.46 13.40
N GLU A 73 4.44 0.32 14.20
CA GLU A 73 4.67 1.74 13.93
C GLU A 73 5.54 1.93 12.68
N PHE A 74 5.19 2.89 11.84
CA PHE A 74 5.95 3.20 10.63
C PHE A 74 5.96 4.69 10.34
N ARG A 75 6.98 5.12 9.60
CA ARG A 75 7.14 6.48 9.10
C ARG A 75 6.46 6.62 7.75
N PHE A 76 5.63 7.65 7.60
CA PHE A 76 5.24 8.20 6.31
C PHE A 76 6.17 9.38 6.04
N THR A 77 7.22 9.13 5.27
CA THR A 77 8.33 10.07 5.12
C THR A 77 7.93 11.29 4.29
N ALA A 78 8.72 12.36 4.37
CA ALA A 78 8.54 13.54 3.52
C ALA A 78 8.68 13.19 2.02
N GLU A 79 9.65 12.35 1.66
CA GLU A 79 9.85 11.85 0.29
C GLU A 79 8.64 11.04 -0.21
N GLU A 80 8.11 10.15 0.65
CA GLU A 80 6.96 9.35 0.27
C GLU A 80 5.71 10.21 0.06
N GLN A 81 5.52 11.23 0.89
CA GLN A 81 4.46 12.23 0.72
C GLN A 81 4.60 12.98 -0.61
N GLN A 82 5.80 13.42 -0.98
CA GLN A 82 6.05 14.09 -2.25
C GLN A 82 5.59 13.24 -3.44
N VAL A 83 6.05 11.99 -3.50
CA VAL A 83 5.66 11.05 -4.57
C VAL A 83 4.14 10.83 -4.57
N TRP A 84 3.53 10.65 -3.40
CA TRP A 84 2.09 10.43 -3.27
C TRP A 84 1.26 11.57 -3.86
N PHE A 85 1.62 12.81 -3.54
CA PHE A 85 0.78 13.96 -3.84
C PHE A 85 1.13 14.62 -5.17
N GLU A 86 2.39 14.55 -5.62
CA GLU A 86 2.84 15.23 -6.85
C GLU A 86 2.96 14.28 -8.04
N GLU A 87 3.31 13.01 -7.83
CA GLU A 87 3.46 12.04 -8.93
C GLU A 87 2.21 11.17 -9.08
N TYR A 88 1.68 10.64 -7.97
CA TYR A 88 0.53 9.75 -8.01
C TYR A 88 -0.81 10.49 -8.02
N GLY A 89 -0.80 11.81 -7.78
CA GLY A 89 -1.99 12.65 -7.80
C GLY A 89 -3.02 12.33 -6.70
N LEU A 90 -2.58 11.67 -5.61
CA LEU A 90 -3.45 11.39 -4.48
C LEU A 90 -3.89 12.70 -3.82
N SER A 91 -5.08 12.70 -3.22
CA SER A 91 -5.55 13.86 -2.46
C SER A 91 -4.58 14.18 -1.34
N VAL A 92 -4.24 15.46 -1.15
CA VAL A 92 -3.38 15.92 -0.04
C VAL A 92 -3.92 15.56 1.35
N CYS A 93 -5.21 15.23 1.47
CA CYS A 93 -5.82 14.77 2.72
C CYS A 93 -5.61 13.27 2.99
N ALA A 94 -5.04 12.51 2.05
CA ALA A 94 -4.80 11.08 2.21
C ALA A 94 -3.66 10.81 3.21
N PHE A 95 -3.84 9.73 3.98
CA PHE A 95 -2.84 9.20 4.90
C PHE A 95 -2.76 7.67 4.75
N PRO A 96 -1.59 7.06 5.01
CA PRO A 96 -1.45 5.63 4.90
C PRO A 96 -2.08 4.91 6.10
N ASP A 97 -3.06 4.05 5.85
CA ASP A 97 -3.61 3.12 6.88
C ASP A 97 -2.67 1.93 7.16
N TRP A 98 -1.75 1.65 6.23
CA TRP A 98 -0.90 0.47 6.24
C TRP A 98 0.56 0.82 5.97
N CYS A 99 1.49 0.09 6.61
CA CYS A 99 2.92 0.25 6.34
C CYS A 99 3.26 -0.13 4.89
N LEU A 100 4.45 0.23 4.42
CA LEU A 100 4.89 -0.06 3.05
C LEU A 100 4.84 -1.55 2.71
N THR A 101 5.28 -2.41 3.62
CA THR A 101 5.24 -3.88 3.46
C THR A 101 3.82 -4.37 3.24
N CYS A 102 2.89 -4.01 4.13
CA CYS A 102 1.49 -4.40 4.00
C CYS A 102 0.80 -3.81 2.77
N ARG A 103 1.14 -2.58 2.35
CA ARG A 103 0.62 -2.01 1.09
C ARG A 103 1.12 -2.78 -0.13
N ARG A 104 2.37 -3.23 -0.13
CA ARG A 104 2.94 -4.07 -1.19
C ARG A 104 2.25 -5.42 -1.27
N GLU A 105 2.05 -6.09 -0.14
CA GLU A 105 1.32 -7.36 -0.06
C GLU A 105 -0.10 -7.23 -0.63
N ILE A 106 -0.84 -6.19 -0.22
CA ILE A 106 -2.22 -5.97 -0.70
C ILE A 106 -2.25 -5.68 -2.21
N ARG A 107 -1.26 -4.94 -2.73
CA ARG A 107 -1.12 -4.72 -4.18
C ARG A 107 -0.83 -6.04 -4.91
N GLN A 108 0.03 -6.89 -4.36
CA GLN A 108 0.33 -8.21 -4.93
C GLN A 108 -0.87 -9.14 -4.91
N GLU A 109 -1.61 -9.20 -3.79
CA GLU A 109 -2.87 -9.96 -3.68
C GLU A 109 -3.90 -9.50 -4.71
N LYS A 110 -4.08 -8.17 -4.87
CA LYS A 110 -4.96 -7.60 -5.90
C LYS A 110 -4.51 -7.96 -7.31
N ALA A 111 -3.21 -7.92 -7.60
CA ALA A 111 -2.67 -8.30 -8.90
C ALA A 111 -2.90 -9.79 -9.19
N LYS A 112 -2.60 -10.68 -8.23
CA LYS A 112 -2.90 -12.12 -8.34
C LYS A 112 -4.38 -12.37 -8.57
N ARG A 113 -5.26 -11.66 -7.86
CA ARG A 113 -6.71 -11.79 -8.01
C ARG A 113 -7.19 -11.32 -9.38
N LYS A 114 -6.65 -10.21 -9.89
CA LYS A 114 -6.91 -9.76 -11.26
C LYS A 114 -6.51 -10.82 -12.29
N LEU A 115 -5.31 -11.39 -12.18
CA LEU A 115 -4.86 -12.47 -13.06
C LEU A 115 -5.77 -13.70 -12.96
N TYR A 116 -6.15 -14.10 -11.75
CA TYR A 116 -7.10 -15.20 -11.56
C TYR A 116 -8.45 -14.92 -12.24
N ASP A 117 -8.95 -13.68 -12.13
CA ASP A 117 -10.21 -13.26 -12.74
C ASP A 117 -10.10 -13.25 -14.28
N GLU A 118 -8.94 -12.95 -14.86
CA GLU A 118 -8.69 -13.05 -16.31
C GLU A 118 -8.77 -14.51 -16.82
N TYR A 119 -8.44 -15.50 -15.98
CA TYR A 119 -8.62 -16.91 -16.31
C TYR A 119 -10.06 -17.41 -16.06
N LEU A 120 -10.99 -16.60 -15.54
CA LEU A 120 -12.39 -17.01 -15.43
C LEU A 120 -13.03 -17.02 -16.83
N THR A 121 -12.81 -18.09 -17.58
CA THR A 121 -13.45 -18.38 -18.87
C THR A 121 -14.64 -19.31 -18.68
N ASP A 122 -15.57 -19.30 -19.63
CA ASP A 122 -16.70 -20.25 -19.65
C ASP A 122 -16.25 -21.69 -19.92
N ASP A 123 -15.12 -21.85 -20.61
CA ASP A 123 -14.52 -23.17 -20.88
C ASP A 123 -13.03 -23.18 -20.56
N ASP A 124 -12.67 -23.98 -19.55
CA ASP A 124 -11.29 -24.24 -19.15
C ASP A 124 -10.53 -25.06 -20.23
N ALA A 125 -11.22 -25.76 -21.13
CA ALA A 125 -10.60 -26.65 -22.13
C ALA A 125 -9.65 -25.92 -23.09
N ASN A 126 -9.86 -24.62 -23.31
CA ASN A 126 -9.02 -23.81 -24.20
C ASN A 126 -7.68 -23.38 -23.58
N LEU A 127 -7.48 -23.60 -22.28
CA LEU A 127 -6.22 -23.27 -21.61
C LEU A 127 -5.08 -24.21 -22.06
N THR A 128 -3.93 -23.64 -22.39
CA THR A 128 -2.69 -24.40 -22.62
C THR A 128 -2.17 -25.02 -21.33
N ALA A 129 -1.30 -26.03 -21.42
CA ALA A 129 -0.67 -26.64 -20.23
C ALA A 129 0.07 -25.62 -19.35
N GLN A 130 0.67 -24.59 -19.95
CA GLN A 130 1.33 -23.52 -19.22
C GLN A 130 0.33 -22.64 -18.45
N GLN A 131 -0.78 -22.26 -19.09
CA GLN A 131 -1.86 -21.53 -18.44
C GLN A 131 -2.54 -22.36 -17.34
N CYS A 132 -2.66 -23.68 -17.53
CA CYS A 132 -3.14 -24.58 -16.47
C CYS A 132 -2.22 -24.55 -15.25
N ARG A 133 -0.89 -24.54 -15.43
CA ARG A 133 0.09 -24.41 -14.32
C ARG A 133 -0.08 -23.08 -13.60
N GLU A 134 -0.09 -21.98 -14.34
CA GLU A 134 -0.25 -20.63 -13.79
C GLU A 134 -1.56 -20.49 -13.01
N LEU A 135 -2.67 -21.02 -13.54
CA LEU A 135 -3.96 -21.01 -12.86
C LEU A 135 -3.97 -21.88 -11.60
N ALA A 136 -3.35 -23.07 -11.63
CA ALA A 136 -3.24 -23.93 -10.46
C ALA A 136 -2.45 -23.24 -9.33
N ASP A 137 -1.33 -22.60 -9.68
CA ASP A 137 -0.53 -21.82 -8.74
C ASP A 137 -1.30 -20.63 -8.18
N LEU A 138 -2.06 -19.90 -9.00
CA LEU A 138 -2.90 -18.79 -8.56
C LEU A 138 -3.99 -19.25 -7.59
N ILE A 139 -4.64 -20.38 -7.84
CA ILE A 139 -5.66 -20.95 -6.93
C ILE A 139 -5.05 -21.21 -5.56
N MET A 140 -3.89 -21.87 -5.50
CA MET A 140 -3.25 -22.19 -4.23
C MET A 140 -2.73 -20.94 -3.50
N ASN A 141 -2.17 -19.99 -4.24
CA ASN A 141 -1.67 -18.73 -3.68
C ASN A 141 -2.77 -17.82 -3.11
N LEU A 142 -3.96 -17.82 -3.72
CA LEU A 142 -5.06 -16.93 -3.31
C LEU A 142 -5.97 -17.55 -2.24
N PHE A 143 -6.18 -18.86 -2.28
CA PHE A 143 -7.18 -19.53 -1.44
C PHE A 143 -6.58 -20.53 -0.44
N GLY A 144 -5.30 -20.87 -0.57
CA GLY A 144 -4.65 -21.86 0.28
C GLY A 144 -5.17 -23.29 0.01
N PRO A 145 -4.79 -24.25 0.89
CA PRO A 145 -5.19 -25.66 0.73
C PRO A 145 -6.68 -25.91 1.02
N GLU A 146 -7.35 -25.01 1.74
CA GLU A 146 -8.75 -25.16 2.14
C GLU A 146 -9.70 -24.68 1.03
N LEU A 147 -9.65 -25.35 -0.13
CA LEU A 147 -10.50 -25.05 -1.27
C LEU A 147 -11.92 -25.60 -1.07
N ASN A 148 -12.92 -24.76 -1.40
CA ASN A 148 -14.28 -25.23 -1.61
C ASN A 148 -14.36 -26.19 -2.81
N GLU A 149 -15.45 -26.95 -2.89
CA GLU A 149 -15.61 -28.01 -3.90
C GLU A 149 -15.42 -27.50 -5.34
N LYS A 150 -16.03 -26.36 -5.69
CA LYS A 150 -15.91 -25.77 -7.03
C LYS A 150 -14.44 -25.49 -7.41
N ARG A 151 -13.69 -24.86 -6.51
CA ARG A 151 -12.27 -24.52 -6.75
C ARG A 151 -11.39 -25.76 -6.76
N ARG A 152 -11.66 -26.72 -5.88
CA ARG A 152 -10.94 -28.00 -5.82
C ARG A 152 -11.11 -28.79 -7.12
N ASN A 153 -12.34 -28.90 -7.62
CA ASN A 153 -12.62 -29.59 -8.88
C ASN A 153 -11.91 -28.91 -10.06
N ARG A 154 -11.92 -27.56 -10.09
CA ARG A 154 -11.19 -26.79 -11.11
C ARG A 154 -9.69 -27.02 -11.03
N TYR A 155 -9.11 -26.95 -9.83
CA TYR A 155 -7.69 -27.23 -9.60
C TYR A 155 -7.29 -28.62 -10.07
N ASN A 156 -8.05 -29.66 -9.69
CA ASN A 156 -7.79 -31.04 -10.11
C ASN A 156 -7.83 -31.21 -11.63
N ARG A 157 -8.76 -30.54 -12.34
CA ARG A 157 -8.77 -30.53 -13.81
C ARG A 157 -7.51 -29.93 -14.39
N MET A 158 -7.00 -28.83 -13.82
CA MET A 158 -5.75 -28.23 -14.28
C MET A 158 -4.58 -29.19 -14.08
N MET A 159 -4.47 -29.81 -12.90
CA MET A 159 -3.41 -30.76 -12.58
C MET A 159 -3.41 -31.99 -13.51
N ASN A 160 -4.57 -32.60 -13.75
CA ASN A 160 -4.66 -33.75 -14.66
C ASN A 160 -4.20 -33.42 -16.08
N ARG A 161 -4.50 -32.21 -16.57
CA ARG A 161 -4.07 -31.76 -17.90
C ARG A 161 -2.56 -31.54 -17.97
N ILE A 162 -1.96 -31.06 -16.89
CA ILE A 162 -0.51 -30.87 -16.80
C ILE A 162 0.19 -32.22 -16.86
N SER A 163 -0.22 -33.17 -16.02
CA SER A 163 0.35 -34.52 -15.99
C SER A 163 0.26 -35.23 -17.35
N ASN A 164 -0.90 -35.20 -18.00
CA ASN A 164 -1.08 -35.82 -19.32
C ASN A 164 -0.15 -35.25 -20.40
N VAL A 165 0.25 -33.98 -20.31
CA VAL A 165 1.17 -33.36 -21.29
C VAL A 165 2.62 -33.73 -20.98
N ASP A 166 2.97 -33.79 -19.69
CA ASP A 166 4.32 -34.16 -19.28
C ASP A 166 4.63 -35.64 -19.57
N ASP A 167 3.65 -36.54 -19.38
CA ASP A 167 3.77 -37.96 -19.71
C ASP A 167 3.95 -38.21 -21.23
N ASN A 168 3.23 -37.44 -22.07
CA ASN A 168 3.34 -37.53 -23.53
C ASN A 168 4.66 -36.96 -24.09
N ARG A 169 5.40 -36.19 -23.32
CA ARG A 169 6.74 -35.68 -23.71
C ARG A 169 7.88 -36.62 -23.32
N ALA A 170 7.61 -37.57 -22.41
CA ALA A 170 8.58 -38.54 -21.92
C ALA A 170 8.55 -39.87 -22.69
N SER A 171 7.59 -40.06 -23.62
CA SER A 171 7.44 -41.22 -24.50
C SER A 171 7.97 -40.91 -25.91
#